data_AF-A0A1G9HU77-F1
#
_entry.id   AF-A0A1G9HU77-F1
#
_cell.length_a   1.000
_cell.length_b   1.000
_cell.length_c   1.000
_cell.angle_alpha   90.00
_cell.angle_beta   90.00
_cell.angle_gamma   90.00
#
_symmetry.space_group_name_H-M   'P 1'
#
loop_
_entity.id
_entity.type
_entity.pdbx_description
1 polymer ?
#
loop_
_entity_poly.entity_id
_entity_poly.type
_entity_poly.pdbx_seq_one_letter_code
_entity_poly.pdbx_strand_id
1 'polypeptide(L)'
;MDDHGHGTDHELAGVAKSVAAAVQGRNHTVVAAESVTAGNIARTLAAAPETSGWFRGSIVAYQTMMKRQVLGVAAERIITAQCAQEMAEGALRLTGADLVVAVTGVGGPEPEEGQPAGTVYICAGDKDHLRSFVHQFEGDPETVVHLATLHALQHLMGAALSLKSEAQRGRES
;
A
#
# COMPACT_ATOMS: atom_id res chain seq x y z
N MET A 1 8.34 28.01 -12.44
CA MET A 1 8.26 27.66 -11.00
C MET A 1 6.94 26.94 -10.92
N ASP A 2 7.00 25.64 -11.13
CA ASP A 2 5.86 24.92 -11.64
C ASP A 2 4.98 24.51 -10.46
N ASP A 3 3.71 24.93 -10.53
CA ASP A 3 2.62 24.76 -9.54
C ASP A 3 2.15 23.29 -9.41
N HIS A 4 2.93 22.34 -9.94
CA HIS A 4 2.55 20.92 -10.04
C HIS A 4 2.64 20.17 -8.71
N GLY A 5 3.31 20.72 -7.70
CA GLY A 5 3.47 20.07 -6.38
C GLY A 5 2.26 20.20 -5.45
N HIS A 6 1.40 21.22 -5.62
CA HIS A 6 0.27 21.44 -4.70
C HIS A 6 -0.99 20.66 -5.09
N GLY A 7 -1.19 20.35 -6.38
CA GLY A 7 -2.33 19.58 -6.87
C GLY A 7 -2.23 18.08 -6.57
N THR A 8 -1.04 17.50 -6.74
CA THR A 8 -0.75 16.07 -6.51
C THR A 8 -0.83 15.70 -5.03
N ASP A 9 -0.31 16.54 -4.15
CA ASP A 9 -0.43 16.38 -2.70
C ASP A 9 -1.89 16.49 -2.23
N HIS A 10 -2.72 17.30 -2.90
CA HIS A 10 -4.15 17.42 -2.58
C HIS A 10 -4.93 16.14 -2.90
N GLU A 11 -4.63 15.49 -4.02
CA GLU A 11 -5.27 14.23 -4.42
C GLU A 11 -4.95 13.12 -3.42
N LEU A 12 -3.67 12.92 -3.11
CA LEU A 12 -3.21 11.94 -2.12
C LEU A 12 -3.87 12.17 -0.75
N ALA A 13 -3.92 13.42 -0.30
CA ALA A 13 -4.57 13.79 0.95
C ALA A 13 -6.09 13.50 0.93
N GLY A 14 -6.76 13.70 -0.22
CA GLY A 14 -8.17 13.39 -0.40
C GLY A 14 -8.47 11.89 -0.24
N VAL A 15 -7.66 11.03 -0.85
CA VAL A 15 -7.81 9.57 -0.71
C VAL A 15 -7.51 9.13 0.72
N ALA A 16 -6.44 9.63 1.34
CA ALA A 16 -6.09 9.26 2.72
C ALA A 16 -7.15 9.71 3.75
N LYS A 17 -7.74 10.90 3.61
CA LYS A 17 -8.89 11.32 4.43
C LYS A 17 -10.07 10.38 4.30
N SER A 18 -10.33 9.92 3.07
CA SER A 18 -11.39 8.96 2.82
C SER A 18 -11.07 7.62 3.51
N VAL A 19 -9.81 7.15 3.44
CA VAL A 19 -9.37 5.91 4.13
C VAL A 19 -9.60 6.05 5.63
N ALA A 20 -9.17 7.17 6.23
CA ALA A 20 -9.39 7.45 7.65
C ALA A 20 -10.87 7.35 8.02
N ALA A 21 -11.76 8.03 7.28
CA ALA A 21 -13.20 7.97 7.52
C ALA A 21 -13.77 6.54 7.41
N ALA A 22 -13.26 5.74 6.46
CA ALA A 22 -13.71 4.36 6.28
C ALA A 22 -13.28 3.44 7.44
N VAL A 23 -12.05 3.56 7.94
CA VAL A 23 -11.55 2.65 8.98
C VAL A 23 -11.95 3.07 10.40
N GLN A 24 -11.98 4.37 10.68
CA GLN A 24 -12.36 4.90 11.99
C GLN A 24 -13.81 4.60 12.36
N GLY A 25 -14.74 4.69 11.39
CA GLY A 25 -16.14 4.33 11.62
C GLY A 25 -16.36 2.86 12.00
N ARG A 26 -15.30 2.03 11.96
CA ARG A 26 -15.32 0.59 12.20
C ARG A 26 -14.29 0.12 13.23
N ASN A 27 -13.52 1.05 13.81
CA ASN A 27 -12.41 0.76 14.70
C ASN A 27 -11.38 -0.21 14.09
N HIS A 28 -11.22 -0.17 12.76
CA HIS A 28 -10.20 -0.94 12.04
C HIS A 28 -8.88 -0.18 11.97
N THR A 29 -7.81 -0.93 11.87
CA THR A 29 -6.45 -0.44 11.84
C THR A 29 -5.73 -0.85 10.56
N VAL A 30 -4.80 -0.01 10.12
CA VAL A 30 -4.11 -0.11 8.83
C VAL A 30 -2.60 -0.18 9.07
N VAL A 31 -1.90 -1.01 8.31
CA VAL A 31 -0.44 -1.01 8.18
C VAL A 31 -0.02 -0.90 6.71
N ALA A 32 1.13 -0.30 6.44
CA ALA A 32 1.74 -0.32 5.10
C ALA A 32 3.06 -1.13 5.07
N ALA A 33 3.38 -1.71 3.92
CA ALA A 33 4.68 -2.28 3.61
C ALA A 33 5.22 -1.70 2.30
N GLU A 34 6.31 -0.95 2.36
CA GLU A 34 6.76 -0.13 1.23
C GLU A 34 8.11 -0.59 0.70
N SER A 35 8.26 -0.53 -0.62
CA SER A 35 9.56 -0.64 -1.30
C SER A 35 9.74 0.58 -2.19
N VAL A 36 9.31 0.52 -3.46
CA VAL A 36 9.52 1.60 -4.44
C VAL A 36 8.97 2.96 -3.97
N THR A 37 7.89 3.00 -3.19
CA THR A 37 7.30 4.24 -2.65
C THR A 37 8.09 4.86 -1.49
N ALA A 38 9.04 4.13 -0.89
CA ALA A 38 10.01 4.63 0.09
C ALA A 38 9.44 5.48 1.25
N GLY A 39 8.24 5.17 1.73
CA GLY A 39 7.61 5.88 2.85
C GLY A 39 6.55 6.91 2.45
N ASN A 40 6.31 7.13 1.15
CA ASN A 40 5.29 8.07 0.69
C ASN A 40 3.88 7.64 1.15
N ILE A 41 3.56 6.34 1.18
CA ILE A 41 2.27 5.86 1.68
C ILE A 41 2.15 6.19 3.17
N ALA A 42 3.21 5.91 3.95
CA ALA A 42 3.25 6.24 5.36
C ALA A 42 3.05 7.73 5.62
N ARG A 43 3.79 8.58 4.90
CA ARG A 43 3.68 10.04 5.00
C ARG A 43 2.24 10.50 4.75
N THR A 44 1.61 10.00 3.68
CA THR A 44 0.26 10.42 3.31
C THR A 44 -0.79 9.95 4.32
N LEU A 45 -0.71 8.69 4.78
CA LEU A 45 -1.65 8.17 5.80
C LEU A 45 -1.46 8.86 7.14
N ALA A 46 -0.22 9.12 7.56
CA ALA A 46 0.09 9.81 8.82
C ALA A 46 -0.35 11.28 8.84
N ALA A 47 -0.51 11.92 7.67
CA ALA A 47 -1.01 13.28 7.56
C ALA A 47 -2.55 13.38 7.64
N ALA A 48 -3.27 12.25 7.60
CA ALA A 48 -4.72 12.24 7.68
C ALA A 48 -5.22 12.39 9.14
N PRO A 49 -6.49 12.85 9.34
CA PRO A 49 -7.03 13.09 10.67
C PRO A 49 -6.99 11.87 11.58
N GLU A 50 -6.77 12.11 12.88
CA GLU A 50 -6.84 11.09 13.94
C GLU A 50 -5.97 9.85 13.68
N THR A 51 -4.85 10.02 12.96
CA THR A 51 -4.01 8.91 12.48
C THR A 51 -3.55 7.95 13.58
N SER A 52 -3.33 8.43 14.80
CA SER A 52 -2.86 7.60 15.93
C SER A 52 -3.88 6.55 16.34
N GLY A 53 -5.17 6.74 16.02
CA GLY A 53 -6.24 5.80 16.34
C GLY A 53 -6.37 4.63 15.36
N TRP A 54 -5.84 4.76 14.13
CA TRP A 54 -6.10 3.77 13.08
C TRP A 54 -4.89 3.38 12.22
N PHE A 55 -3.85 4.20 12.12
CA PHE A 55 -2.65 3.85 11.35
C PHE A 55 -1.57 3.28 12.28
N ARG A 56 -1.25 1.99 12.14
CA ARG A 56 -0.22 1.30 12.93
C ARG A 56 1.20 1.66 12.51
N GLY A 57 1.37 2.24 11.32
CA GLY A 57 2.65 2.62 10.77
C GLY A 57 2.96 1.89 9.47
N SER A 58 4.23 1.94 9.07
CA SER A 58 4.72 1.36 7.83
C SER A 58 6.06 0.67 8.04
N ILE A 59 6.31 -0.38 7.26
CA ILE A 59 7.60 -1.04 7.17
C ILE A 59 8.17 -0.73 5.79
N VAL A 60 9.22 0.10 5.72
CA VAL A 60 9.93 0.37 4.48
C VAL A 60 11.03 -0.68 4.27
N ALA A 61 10.73 -1.70 3.47
CA ALA A 61 11.60 -2.80 3.12
C ALA A 61 12.15 -2.64 1.70
N TYR A 62 12.97 -1.60 1.49
CA TYR A 62 13.48 -1.24 0.15
C TYR A 62 14.35 -2.34 -0.46
N GLN A 63 15.31 -2.84 0.31
CA GLN A 63 16.24 -3.88 -0.12
C GLN A 63 15.63 -5.29 -0.01
N THR A 64 16.01 -6.21 -0.90
CA THR A 64 15.57 -7.62 -0.86
C THR A 64 15.79 -8.25 0.52
N MET A 65 16.95 -8.02 1.11
CA MET A 65 17.27 -8.55 2.44
C MET A 65 16.27 -8.07 3.52
N MET A 66 15.83 -6.80 3.46
CA MET A 66 14.84 -6.26 4.40
C MET A 66 13.47 -6.93 4.23
N LYS A 67 13.05 -7.19 2.99
CA LYS A 67 11.80 -7.92 2.71
C LYS A 67 11.83 -9.32 3.33
N ARG A 68 12.96 -10.02 3.21
CA ARG A 68 13.13 -11.37 3.76
C ARG A 68 13.19 -11.37 5.29
N GLN A 69 14.04 -10.53 5.87
CA GLN A 69 14.29 -10.56 7.32
C GLN A 69 13.15 -9.98 8.16
N VAL A 70 12.53 -8.89 7.69
CA VAL A 70 11.49 -8.20 8.46
C VAL A 70 10.12 -8.75 8.10
N LEU A 71 9.79 -8.86 6.82
CA LEU A 71 8.44 -9.24 6.38
C LEU A 71 8.29 -10.75 6.15
N GLY A 72 9.38 -11.52 6.15
CA GLY A 72 9.34 -12.97 5.95
C GLY A 72 9.10 -13.38 4.51
N VAL A 73 9.43 -12.53 3.53
CA VAL A 73 9.29 -12.83 2.10
C VAL A 73 10.17 -14.02 1.70
N ALA A 74 9.55 -15.06 1.15
CA ALA A 74 10.16 -16.27 0.66
C ALA A 74 10.29 -16.27 -0.88
N ALA A 75 9.50 -15.46 -1.58
CA ALA A 75 9.56 -15.31 -3.03
C ALA A 75 11.01 -15.16 -3.52
N GLU A 76 11.37 -15.88 -4.59
CA GLU A 76 12.72 -15.81 -5.15
C GLU A 76 13.00 -14.39 -5.70
N ARG A 77 12.00 -13.84 -6.37
CA ARG A 77 12.00 -12.54 -7.05
C ARG A 77 11.15 -11.52 -6.33
N ILE A 78 11.65 -10.28 -6.21
CA ILE A 78 10.98 -9.25 -5.41
C ILE A 78 9.97 -8.42 -6.21
N ILE A 79 10.06 -8.38 -7.55
CA ILE A 79 9.12 -7.61 -8.38
C ILE A 79 8.04 -8.58 -8.92
N THR A 80 7.21 -9.08 -8.02
CA THR A 80 6.14 -10.06 -8.31
C THR A 80 4.92 -9.86 -7.43
N ALA A 81 3.76 -10.38 -7.88
CA ALA A 81 2.54 -10.42 -7.07
C ALA A 81 2.73 -11.25 -5.77
N GLN A 82 3.49 -12.35 -5.85
CA GLN A 82 3.80 -13.18 -4.68
C GLN A 82 4.59 -12.38 -3.63
N CYS A 83 5.63 -11.63 -4.03
CA CYS A 83 6.37 -10.79 -3.10
C CYS A 83 5.47 -9.71 -2.48
N ALA A 84 4.62 -9.06 -3.26
CA ALA A 84 3.69 -8.06 -2.72
C ALA A 84 2.74 -8.67 -1.67
N GLN A 85 2.21 -9.87 -1.94
CA GLN A 85 1.34 -10.58 -0.99
C GLN A 85 2.10 -11.00 0.28
N GLU A 86 3.28 -11.59 0.17
CA GLU A 86 4.08 -12.00 1.33
C GLU A 86 4.52 -10.80 2.18
N MET A 87 4.82 -9.65 1.55
CA MET A 87 5.05 -8.38 2.25
C MET A 87 3.82 -7.94 3.05
N ALA A 88 2.62 -8.05 2.46
CA ALA A 88 1.37 -7.70 3.12
C ALA A 88 1.10 -8.61 4.32
N GLU A 89 1.22 -9.93 4.15
CA GLU A 89 1.08 -10.91 5.22
C GLU A 89 2.08 -10.66 6.36
N GLY A 90 3.34 -10.35 6.03
CA GLY A 90 4.37 -9.99 6.99
C GLY A 90 4.00 -8.78 7.85
N ALA A 91 3.54 -7.71 7.21
CA ALA A 91 3.16 -6.49 7.91
C ALA A 91 1.92 -6.70 8.81
N LEU A 92 0.91 -7.46 8.34
CA LEU A 92 -0.24 -7.83 9.16
C LEU A 92 0.20 -8.62 10.40
N ARG A 93 1.04 -9.65 10.24
CA ARG A 93 1.52 -10.47 11.37
C ARG A 93 2.30 -9.64 12.40
N LEU A 94 3.18 -8.74 11.95
CA LEU A 94 4.03 -7.96 12.85
C LEU A 94 3.26 -6.91 13.66
N THR A 95 2.20 -6.34 13.08
CA THR A 95 1.50 -5.20 13.67
C THR A 95 0.14 -5.52 14.26
N GLY A 96 -0.44 -6.67 13.89
CA GLY A 96 -1.82 -7.01 14.25
C GLY A 96 -2.85 -6.05 13.66
N ALA A 97 -2.52 -5.33 12.58
CA ALA A 97 -3.47 -4.48 11.88
C ALA A 97 -4.58 -5.30 11.21
N ASP A 98 -5.75 -4.69 10.99
CA ASP A 98 -6.87 -5.33 10.30
C ASP A 98 -6.70 -5.30 8.78
N LEU A 99 -6.11 -4.23 8.27
CA LEU A 99 -5.94 -3.97 6.85
C LEU A 99 -4.48 -3.66 6.52
N VAL A 100 -4.08 -4.01 5.31
CA VAL A 100 -2.74 -3.76 4.80
C VAL A 100 -2.75 -3.24 3.37
N VAL A 101 -1.73 -2.46 3.05
CA VAL A 101 -1.29 -2.26 1.66
C VAL A 101 0.23 -2.48 1.57
N ALA A 102 0.66 -3.26 0.58
CA ALA A 102 2.05 -3.56 0.32
C ALA A 102 2.42 -3.22 -1.13
N VAL A 103 3.59 -2.62 -1.34
CA VAL A 103 4.03 -2.18 -2.67
C VAL A 103 5.47 -2.59 -2.95
N THR A 104 5.67 -3.22 -4.11
CA THR A 104 6.99 -3.53 -4.67
C THR A 104 7.00 -3.33 -6.19
N GLY A 105 8.10 -2.89 -6.77
CA GLY A 105 8.11 -2.48 -8.17
C GLY A 105 9.42 -1.85 -8.59
N VAL A 106 9.50 -1.49 -9.88
CA VAL A 106 10.64 -0.84 -10.51
C VAL A 106 10.34 0.65 -10.64
N GLY A 107 11.03 1.48 -9.87
CA GLY A 107 10.91 2.94 -9.97
C GLY A 107 11.48 3.49 -11.29
N GLY A 108 12.44 2.77 -11.89
CA GLY A 108 13.16 3.20 -13.08
C GLY A 108 14.41 4.04 -12.77
N PRO A 109 15.08 4.60 -13.80
CA PRO A 109 14.69 4.53 -15.22
C PRO A 109 15.02 3.19 -15.89
N GLU A 110 15.89 2.38 -15.29
CA GLU A 110 16.32 1.10 -15.84
C GLU A 110 15.39 -0.05 -15.44
N PRO A 111 15.27 -1.11 -16.27
CA PRO A 111 14.56 -2.33 -15.90
C PRO A 111 15.27 -3.08 -14.76
N GLU A 112 14.52 -3.83 -13.97
CA GLU A 112 15.04 -4.61 -12.84
C GLU A 112 14.41 -6.01 -12.83
N GLU A 113 15.24 -7.04 -12.60
CA GLU A 113 14.88 -8.46 -12.74
C GLU A 113 14.20 -8.81 -14.10
N GLY A 114 14.38 -8.00 -15.15
CA GLY A 114 13.70 -8.20 -16.44
C GLY A 114 12.25 -7.68 -16.48
N GLN A 115 11.81 -6.93 -15.47
CA GLN A 115 10.59 -6.11 -15.53
C GLN A 115 10.94 -4.70 -16.00
N PRO A 116 10.12 -4.06 -16.87
CA PRO A 116 10.37 -2.70 -17.32
C PRO A 116 10.23 -1.68 -16.17
N ALA A 117 10.89 -0.53 -16.33
CA ALA A 117 10.66 0.61 -15.44
C ALA A 117 9.16 0.96 -15.39
N GLY A 118 8.65 1.30 -14.21
CA GLY A 118 7.24 1.60 -13.99
C GLY A 118 6.35 0.39 -13.66
N THR A 119 6.86 -0.85 -13.73
CA THR A 119 6.11 -2.02 -13.26
C THR A 119 6.00 -2.01 -11.73
N VAL A 120 4.78 -1.97 -11.20
CA VAL A 120 4.52 -1.95 -9.75
C VAL A 120 3.44 -2.97 -9.39
N TYR A 121 3.76 -3.84 -8.43
CA TYR A 121 2.84 -4.76 -7.78
C TYR A 121 2.35 -4.16 -6.46
N ILE A 122 1.04 -4.18 -6.27
CA ILE A 122 0.36 -3.67 -5.07
C ILE A 122 -0.50 -4.80 -4.52
N CYS A 123 -0.35 -5.14 -3.25
CA CYS A 123 -1.27 -6.05 -2.55
C CYS A 123 -2.03 -5.29 -1.48
N ALA A 124 -3.35 -5.44 -1.40
CA ALA A 124 -4.17 -4.84 -0.36
C ALA A 124 -5.29 -5.77 0.09
N GLY A 125 -5.71 -5.67 1.35
CA GLY A 125 -6.75 -6.51 1.92
C GLY A 125 -6.64 -6.65 3.43
N ASP A 126 -7.44 -7.55 3.98
CA ASP A 126 -7.30 -8.06 5.35
C ASP A 126 -6.56 -9.41 5.35
N LYS A 127 -6.44 -10.03 6.53
CA LYS A 127 -5.74 -11.32 6.71
C LYS A 127 -6.36 -12.51 5.95
N ASP A 128 -7.65 -12.43 5.60
CA ASP A 128 -8.41 -13.51 4.97
C ASP A 128 -8.62 -13.24 3.46
N HIS A 129 -8.55 -11.97 3.02
CA HIS A 129 -8.88 -11.54 1.65
C HIS A 129 -7.85 -10.57 1.05
N LEU A 130 -6.60 -11.02 0.90
CA LEU A 130 -5.57 -10.28 0.17
C LEU A 130 -5.79 -10.34 -1.34
N ARG A 131 -5.61 -9.20 -2.01
CA ARG A 131 -5.68 -9.08 -3.48
C ARG A 131 -4.47 -8.34 -4.01
N SER A 132 -3.83 -8.93 -5.02
CA SER A 132 -2.70 -8.33 -5.73
C SER A 132 -3.13 -7.72 -7.06
N PHE A 133 -2.51 -6.59 -7.39
CA PHE A 133 -2.72 -5.79 -8.60
C PHE A 133 -1.37 -5.48 -9.21
N VAL A 134 -1.30 -5.43 -10.54
CA VAL A 134 -0.12 -4.98 -11.27
C VAL A 134 -0.48 -3.72 -12.05
N HIS A 135 0.42 -2.75 -12.00
CA HIS A 135 0.34 -1.49 -12.74
C HIS A 135 1.61 -1.31 -13.57
N GLN A 136 1.46 -0.69 -14.73
CA GLN A 136 2.55 -0.23 -15.55
C GLN A 136 2.41 1.29 -15.66
N PHE A 137 3.25 2.02 -14.94
CA PHE A 137 3.25 3.47 -14.95
C PHE A 137 4.26 4.02 -15.96
N GLU A 138 3.90 5.14 -16.57
CA GLU A 138 4.79 5.91 -17.44
C GLU A 138 5.31 7.14 -16.67
N GLY A 139 6.53 7.56 -16.97
CA GLY A 139 7.15 8.75 -16.37
C GLY A 139 8.51 8.45 -15.74
N ASP A 140 9.06 9.48 -15.12
CA ASP A 140 10.29 9.39 -14.33
C ASP A 140 10.05 8.69 -12.97
N PRO A 141 11.11 8.36 -12.21
CA PRO A 141 10.94 7.67 -10.93
C PRO A 141 10.07 8.41 -9.92
N GLU A 142 10.07 9.75 -9.91
CA GLU A 142 9.21 10.54 -9.03
C GLU A 142 7.73 10.35 -9.40
N THR A 143 7.41 10.40 -10.70
CA THR A 143 6.07 10.14 -11.23
C THR A 143 5.61 8.72 -10.90
N VAL A 144 6.47 7.71 -11.09
CA VAL A 144 6.15 6.32 -10.76
C VAL A 144 5.86 6.17 -9.27
N VAL A 145 6.66 6.79 -8.39
CA VAL A 145 6.43 6.77 -6.94
C VAL A 145 5.11 7.43 -6.57
N HIS A 146 4.79 8.58 -7.18
CA HIS A 146 3.54 9.29 -6.93
C HIS A 146 2.33 8.44 -7.33
N LEU A 147 2.31 7.91 -8.56
CA LEU A 147 1.22 7.08 -9.05
C LEU A 147 1.10 5.77 -8.26
N ALA A 148 2.20 5.12 -7.92
CA ALA A 148 2.20 3.93 -7.07
C ALA A 148 1.58 4.22 -5.69
N THR A 149 1.91 5.37 -5.10
CA THR A 149 1.35 5.81 -3.82
C THR A 149 -0.16 6.03 -3.94
N LEU A 150 -0.61 6.77 -4.95
CA LEU A 150 -2.03 7.04 -5.19
C LEU A 150 -2.83 5.74 -5.38
N HIS A 151 -2.38 4.88 -6.28
CA HIS A 151 -3.08 3.62 -6.55
C HIS A 151 -3.06 2.68 -5.35
N ALA A 152 -1.99 2.65 -4.55
CA ALA A 152 -1.95 1.89 -3.31
C ALA A 152 -3.03 2.35 -2.32
N LEU A 153 -3.19 3.67 -2.13
CA LEU A 153 -4.23 4.24 -1.28
C LEU A 153 -5.64 3.94 -1.81
N GLN A 154 -5.84 3.94 -3.13
CA GLN A 154 -7.11 3.57 -3.75
C GLN A 154 -7.45 2.09 -3.55
N HIS A 155 -6.49 1.19 -3.68
CA HIS A 155 -6.70 -0.25 -3.41
C HIS A 155 -6.97 -0.51 -1.92
N LEU A 156 -6.27 0.19 -1.03
CA LEU A 156 -6.54 0.14 0.41
C LEU A 156 -7.95 0.63 0.74
N MET A 157 -8.39 1.73 0.13
CA MET A 157 -9.77 2.20 0.24
C MET A 157 -10.77 1.13 -0.21
N GLY A 158 -10.53 0.49 -1.37
CA GLY A 158 -11.37 -0.60 -1.86
C GLY A 158 -11.47 -1.77 -0.87
N ALA A 159 -10.36 -2.13 -0.24
CA ALA A 159 -10.33 -3.15 0.82
C ALA A 159 -11.15 -2.72 2.06
N ALA A 160 -10.97 -1.49 2.53
CA ALA A 160 -11.71 -0.94 3.68
C ALA A 160 -13.23 -0.91 3.45
N LEU A 161 -13.66 -0.66 2.21
CA LEU A 161 -15.08 -0.69 1.84
C LEU A 161 -15.63 -2.11 1.70
N SER A 162 -14.81 -3.08 1.29
CA SER A 162 -15.25 -4.47 1.06
C SER A 162 -15.60 -5.21 2.36
N LEU A 163 -14.89 -4.93 3.46
CA LEU A 163 -15.21 -5.40 4.82
C LEU A 163 -16.66 -5.07 5.24
N LYS A 164 -17.21 -3.96 4.73
CA LYS A 164 -18.60 -3.54 4.99
C LYS A 164 -19.61 -4.58 4.48
N SER A 165 -19.35 -5.17 3.32
CA SER A 165 -20.30 -6.07 2.63
C SER A 165 -20.40 -7.44 3.31
N GLU A 166 -19.33 -7.93 3.91
CA GLU A 166 -19.28 -9.23 4.58
C GLU A 166 -19.86 -9.15 5.99
N ALA A 167 -19.54 -8.09 6.73
CA ALA A 167 -20.09 -7.85 8.07
C ALA A 167 -21.60 -7.54 8.06
N GLN A 168 -22.19 -7.16 6.93
CA GLN A 168 -23.64 -7.02 6.75
C GLN A 168 -24.28 -8.38 6.41
N ARG A 169 -23.68 -9.17 5.52
CA ARG A 169 -24.16 -10.52 5.16
C ARG A 169 -24.17 -11.49 6.34
N GLY A 170 -23.16 -11.43 7.23
CA GLY A 170 -23.09 -12.28 8.42
C GLY A 170 -24.07 -11.92 9.56
N ARG A 171 -24.77 -10.78 9.48
CA ARG A 171 -25.80 -10.37 10.47
C ARG A 171 -27.23 -10.69 10.03
N GLU A 172 -27.41 -11.14 8.80
CA GLU A 172 -28.70 -11.53 8.21
C GLU A 172 -28.85 -13.05 8.09
N SER A 173 -27.88 -13.83 8.59
CA SER A 173 -27.87 -15.30 8.65
C SER A 173 -28.03 -15.79 10.08
#